data_AF-A0A507QGP6-F1
#
_entry.id   AF-A0A507QGP6-F1
#
_cell.length_a   1.000
_cell.length_b   1.000
_cell.length_c   1.000
_cell.angle_alpha   90.00
_cell.angle_beta   90.00
_cell.angle_gamma   90.00
#
_symmetry.space_group_name_H-M   'P 1'
#
loop_
_entity.id
_entity.type
_entity.pdbx_description
1 polymer ?
#
loop_
_entity_poly.entity_id
_entity_poly.type
_entity_poly.pdbx_seq_one_letter_code
_entity_poly.pdbx_strand_id
1 'polypeptide(L)'
;LKGLDVFESNDNLQPSTAASRSSATQLNNAIEHPRTLDPDDVITKEHWQIRTLYDVCLEPSCGKRLNATNGCVHCRKCGKLFCEEHTMYQMKLSRSAQHEPVRGLWCRVCETCYKSREGYNDHNGIV
;
A
#
# COMPACT_ATOMS: atom_id res chain seq x y z
N LEU A 1 -41.47 11.26 -13.29
CA LEU A 1 -40.13 10.89 -12.78
C LEU A 1 -39.20 10.84 -13.99
N LYS A 2 -38.29 11.80 -14.13
CA LYS A 2 -37.41 11.93 -15.29
C LYS A 2 -36.02 11.46 -14.89
N GLY A 3 -35.52 10.44 -15.61
CA GLY A 3 -34.17 9.91 -15.47
C GLY A 3 -33.13 10.81 -16.13
N LEU A 4 -31.97 10.86 -15.50
CA LEU A 4 -30.74 11.59 -15.79
C LEU A 4 -29.65 10.69 -15.18
N ASP A 5 -28.54 10.27 -15.78
CA ASP A 5 -27.81 10.72 -16.96
C ASP A 5 -26.88 9.57 -17.40
N VAL A 6 -26.78 9.33 -18.71
CA VAL A 6 -25.83 8.40 -19.35
C VAL A 6 -24.87 9.26 -20.17
N PHE A 7 -23.60 9.33 -19.79
CA PHE A 7 -22.51 9.91 -20.60
C PHE A 7 -21.18 9.29 -20.13
N GLU A 8 -20.15 9.01 -20.94
CA GLU A 8 -19.96 8.72 -22.37
C GLU A 8 -18.48 8.26 -22.44
N SER A 9 -18.19 7.08 -22.99
CA SER A 9 -16.81 6.65 -23.25
C SER A 9 -16.33 7.31 -24.53
N ASN A 10 -15.29 8.14 -24.44
CA ASN A 10 -14.67 8.78 -25.60
C ASN A 10 -13.70 7.82 -26.31
N ASP A 11 -14.23 6.95 -27.16
CA ASP A 11 -13.48 6.19 -28.16
C ASP A 11 -13.28 7.07 -29.40
N ASN A 12 -12.07 7.61 -29.58
CA ASN A 12 -11.69 8.31 -30.80
C ASN A 12 -11.09 7.31 -31.80
N LEU A 13 -11.93 6.79 -32.69
CA LEU A 13 -11.53 6.01 -33.87
C LEU A 13 -11.18 6.95 -35.02
N GLN A 14 -10.01 6.80 -35.63
CA GLN A 14 -9.92 6.87 -37.09
C GLN A 14 -8.88 5.89 -37.69
N PRO A 15 -9.12 5.42 -38.93
CA PRO A 15 -8.60 4.14 -39.44
C PRO A 15 -7.61 4.30 -40.61
N SER A 16 -6.74 3.30 -40.87
CA SER A 16 -6.63 2.57 -42.16
C SER A 16 -5.39 1.66 -42.32
N THR A 17 -5.68 0.45 -42.85
CA THR A 17 -4.90 -0.42 -43.78
C THR A 17 -3.60 -1.15 -43.36
N ALA A 18 -3.76 -2.47 -43.17
CA ALA A 18 -3.00 -3.62 -43.71
C ALA A 18 -1.46 -3.78 -43.55
N ALA A 19 -1.12 -4.90 -42.90
CA ALA A 19 0.00 -5.84 -43.11
C ALA A 19 1.45 -5.49 -42.68
N SER A 20 1.90 -6.27 -41.69
CA SER A 20 3.22 -6.93 -41.59
C SER A 20 4.49 -6.13 -41.28
N ARG A 21 5.00 -6.38 -40.06
CA ARG A 21 6.41 -6.50 -39.62
C ARG A 21 7.29 -5.24 -39.72
N SER A 22 7.78 -4.77 -38.57
CA SER A 22 9.22 -4.60 -38.27
C SER A 22 9.42 -3.90 -36.91
N SER A 23 10.38 -4.40 -36.15
CA SER A 23 10.92 -3.79 -34.94
C SER A 23 11.34 -2.35 -35.20
N ALA A 24 10.82 -1.41 -34.42
CA ALA A 24 11.33 -0.06 -34.34
C ALA A 24 11.56 0.30 -32.87
N THR A 25 12.83 0.31 -32.49
CA THR A 25 13.34 0.85 -31.23
C THR A 25 12.93 2.32 -31.13
N GLN A 26 11.83 2.62 -30.44
CA GLN A 26 11.53 3.98 -30.02
C GLN A 26 12.41 4.31 -28.81
N LEU A 27 13.51 5.01 -29.12
CA LEU A 27 14.38 5.66 -28.15
C LEU A 27 13.61 6.85 -27.56
N ASN A 28 12.71 6.59 -26.62
CA ASN A 28 12.02 7.65 -25.89
C ASN A 28 12.96 8.18 -24.81
N ASN A 29 13.50 9.38 -25.04
CA ASN A 29 14.10 10.22 -24.00
C ASN A 29 13.03 10.52 -22.95
N ALA A 30 12.94 9.65 -21.93
CA ALA A 30 12.10 9.86 -20.78
C ALA A 30 12.74 10.94 -19.91
N ILE A 31 12.09 12.10 -19.85
CA ILE A 31 12.32 13.10 -18.81
C ILE A 31 12.07 12.38 -17.47
N GLU A 32 13.14 12.08 -16.73
CA GLU A 32 13.06 11.47 -15.40
C GLU A 32 12.26 12.39 -14.48
N HIS A 33 10.97 12.14 -14.37
CA HIS A 33 10.19 12.62 -13.23
C HIS A 33 10.86 12.04 -11.98
N PRO A 34 11.13 12.83 -10.93
CA PRO A 34 11.63 12.30 -9.67
C PRO A 34 10.69 11.20 -9.21
N ARG A 35 11.15 9.94 -9.29
CA ARG A 35 10.38 8.78 -8.85
C ARG A 35 10.13 8.97 -7.37
N THR A 36 8.88 9.26 -6.98
CA THR A 36 8.48 9.24 -5.58
C THR A 36 8.72 7.83 -5.08
N LEU A 37 9.71 7.65 -4.21
CA LEU A 37 10.06 6.34 -3.66
C LEU A 37 8.86 5.81 -2.88
N ASP A 38 8.43 4.60 -3.21
CA ASP A 38 7.36 3.93 -2.47
C ASP A 38 7.85 3.70 -1.01
N PRO A 39 7.08 4.07 0.02
CA PRO A 39 7.42 3.76 1.41
C PRO A 39 7.79 2.29 1.63
N ASP A 40 7.16 1.36 0.89
CA ASP A 40 7.45 -0.07 0.98
C ASP A 40 8.84 -0.45 0.45
N ASP A 41 9.48 0.39 -0.36
CA ASP A 41 10.84 0.17 -0.86
C ASP A 41 11.91 0.73 0.07
N VAL A 42 11.54 1.65 0.97
CA VAL A 42 12.48 2.40 1.80
C VAL A 42 12.53 1.90 3.25
N ILE A 43 11.45 1.30 3.74
CA ILE A 43 11.38 0.72 5.08
C ILE A 43 12.14 -0.60 5.15
N THR A 44 12.94 -0.80 6.21
CA THR A 44 13.58 -2.09 6.53
C THR A 44 12.59 -3.24 6.51
N LYS A 45 13.06 -4.38 6.01
CA LYS A 45 12.29 -5.63 5.99
C LYS A 45 12.95 -6.73 6.83
N GLU A 46 14.05 -6.42 7.51
CA GLU A 46 14.86 -7.38 8.25
C GLU A 46 14.12 -8.00 9.45
N HIS A 47 13.16 -7.28 10.04
CA HIS A 47 12.33 -7.76 11.15
C HIS A 47 11.05 -8.48 10.68
N TRP A 48 10.82 -8.60 9.37
CA TRP A 48 9.59 -9.21 8.86
C TRP A 48 9.61 -10.71 9.11
N GLN A 49 8.50 -11.22 9.65
CA GLN A 49 8.37 -12.64 9.87
C GLN A 49 8.36 -13.40 8.54
N ILE A 50 8.95 -14.59 8.56
CA ILE A 50 8.97 -15.50 7.42
C ILE A 50 7.54 -16.01 7.19
N ARG A 51 7.13 -16.06 5.92
CA ARG A 51 5.82 -16.63 5.53
C ARG A 51 5.86 -18.15 5.60
N THR A 52 4.79 -18.76 6.10
CA THR A 52 4.58 -20.19 6.12
C THR A 52 3.29 -20.55 5.37
N LEU A 53 3.07 -21.85 5.11
CA LEU A 53 1.89 -22.34 4.40
C LEU A 53 0.58 -22.20 5.20
N TYR A 54 0.68 -22.04 6.52
CA TYR A 54 -0.46 -22.05 7.43
C TYR A 54 -0.52 -20.78 8.28
N ASP A 55 -0.04 -19.66 7.73
CA ASP A 55 -0.10 -18.38 8.43
C ASP A 55 -1.55 -17.97 8.73
N VAL A 56 -1.74 -17.41 9.91
CA VAL A 56 -3.02 -16.86 10.39
C VAL A 56 -2.84 -15.41 10.76
N CYS A 57 -3.91 -14.63 10.62
CA CYS A 57 -3.91 -13.23 11.04
C CYS A 57 -3.58 -13.15 12.53
N LEU A 58 -2.57 -12.36 12.89
CA LEU A 58 -2.10 -12.26 14.27
C LEU A 58 -2.95 -11.32 15.14
N GLU A 59 -4.04 -10.77 14.61
CA GLU A 59 -5.04 -10.08 15.42
C GLU A 59 -5.79 -11.12 16.29
N PRO A 60 -5.79 -11.00 17.64
CA PRO A 60 -6.31 -12.03 18.54
C PRO A 60 -7.77 -12.43 18.30
N SER A 61 -8.61 -11.49 17.86
CA SER A 61 -10.03 -11.72 17.60
C SER A 61 -10.34 -12.24 16.19
N CYS A 62 -9.34 -12.30 15.30
CA CYS A 62 -9.56 -12.56 13.87
C CYS A 62 -9.49 -14.05 13.51
N GLY A 63 -8.36 -14.72 13.76
CA GLY A 63 -8.14 -16.14 13.43
C GLY A 63 -8.21 -16.51 11.93
N LYS A 64 -8.42 -15.56 11.01
CA LYS A 64 -8.51 -15.83 9.56
C LYS A 64 -7.18 -16.39 9.03
N ARG A 65 -7.24 -17.46 8.22
CA ARG A 65 -6.08 -17.95 7.45
C ARG A 65 -5.64 -16.91 6.42
N LEU A 66 -4.34 -16.68 6.30
CA LEU A 66 -3.78 -15.74 5.34
C LEU A 66 -3.61 -16.41 3.99
N ASN A 67 -4.19 -15.81 2.96
CA ASN A 67 -4.17 -16.31 1.59
C ASN A 67 -4.41 -15.13 0.64
N ALA A 68 -4.48 -15.39 -0.66
CA ALA A 68 -4.71 -14.35 -1.66
C ALA A 68 -6.05 -13.61 -1.48
N THR A 69 -7.07 -14.28 -0.92
CA THR A 69 -8.42 -13.71 -0.74
C THR A 69 -8.51 -12.85 0.52
N ASN A 70 -7.98 -13.34 1.65
CA ASN A 70 -8.02 -12.64 2.93
C ASN A 70 -6.91 -11.59 3.06
N GLY A 71 -5.92 -11.63 2.16
CA GLY A 71 -4.69 -10.88 2.28
C GLY A 71 -3.66 -11.59 3.16
N CYS A 72 -2.40 -11.27 2.91
CA CYS A 72 -1.27 -11.72 3.71
C CYS A 72 -0.26 -10.58 3.75
N VAL A 73 -0.43 -9.70 4.73
CA VAL A 73 0.21 -8.38 4.78
C VAL A 73 1.10 -8.26 6.01
N HIS A 74 2.36 -7.88 5.81
CA HIS A 74 3.29 -7.58 6.90
C HIS A 74 3.00 -6.20 7.51
N CYS A 75 2.90 -6.08 8.83
CA CYS A 75 2.92 -4.76 9.46
C CYS A 75 4.32 -4.15 9.31
N ARG A 76 4.44 -2.94 8.76
CA ARG A 76 5.76 -2.33 8.49
C ARG A 76 6.53 -2.00 9.79
N LYS A 77 5.84 -1.77 10.91
CA LYS A 77 6.46 -1.51 12.22
C LYS A 77 6.96 -2.79 12.91
N CYS A 78 6.08 -3.78 13.12
CA CYS A 78 6.42 -4.97 13.91
C CYS A 78 6.79 -6.20 13.09
N GLY A 79 6.64 -6.16 11.76
CA GLY A 79 7.03 -7.24 10.86
C GLY A 79 6.11 -8.47 10.89
N LYS A 80 5.05 -8.47 11.69
CA LYS A 80 4.11 -9.60 11.81
C LYS A 80 3.08 -9.62 10.68
N LEU A 81 2.50 -10.79 10.38
CA LEU A 81 1.48 -10.94 9.33
C LEU A 81 0.05 -10.80 9.84
N PHE A 82 -0.78 -10.20 9.00
CA PHE A 82 -2.20 -9.97 9.24
C PHE A 82 -2.97 -10.10 7.92
N CYS A 83 -4.29 -10.18 8.01
CA CYS A 83 -5.18 -10.03 6.87
C CYS A 83 -5.23 -8.56 6.41
N GLU A 84 -5.87 -8.33 5.27
CA GLU A 84 -6.05 -6.98 4.71
C GLU A 84 -6.74 -6.06 5.73
N GLU A 85 -7.87 -6.50 6.29
CA GLU A 85 -8.69 -5.77 7.26
C GLU A 85 -7.90 -5.27 8.49
N HIS A 86 -7.11 -6.14 9.13
CA HIS A 86 -6.38 -5.79 10.36
C HIS A 86 -5.06 -5.04 10.12
N THR A 87 -4.76 -4.68 8.86
CA THR A 87 -3.63 -3.81 8.51
C THR A 87 -4.05 -2.51 7.83
N MET A 88 -5.34 -2.14 7.88
CA MET A 88 -5.84 -0.93 7.21
C MET A 88 -5.34 0.40 7.82
N TYR A 89 -4.52 0.36 8.86
CA TYR A 89 -4.01 1.56 9.52
C TYR A 89 -2.72 2.05 8.87
N GLN A 90 -2.48 3.35 8.99
CA GLN A 90 -1.25 3.99 8.53
C GLN A 90 -0.66 4.85 9.64
N MET A 91 0.66 4.83 9.78
CA MET A 91 1.37 5.79 10.62
C MET A 91 2.73 6.11 10.04
N LYS A 92 3.31 7.24 10.46
CA LYS A 92 4.62 7.66 9.97
C LYS A 92 5.73 6.85 10.62
N LEU A 93 6.54 6.21 9.79
CA LEU A 93 7.71 5.43 10.19
C LEU A 93 8.99 6.00 9.60
N SER A 94 10.10 5.90 10.34
CA SER A 94 11.44 6.08 9.80
C SER A 94 11.85 4.86 8.97
N ARG A 95 12.95 4.97 8.21
CA ARG A 95 13.50 3.86 7.42
C ARG A 95 13.78 2.60 8.25
N SER A 96 14.07 2.76 9.55
CA SER A 96 14.31 1.69 10.52
C SER A 96 13.02 1.17 11.19
N ALA A 97 11.84 1.40 10.59
CA ALA A 97 10.53 0.97 11.08
C ALA A 97 10.13 1.51 12.47
N GLN A 98 10.77 2.59 12.93
CA GLN A 98 10.42 3.26 14.19
C GLN A 98 9.40 4.37 13.94
N HIS A 99 8.57 4.70 14.94
CA HIS A 99 7.63 5.80 14.82
C HIS A 99 8.36 7.14 14.68
N GLU A 100 8.00 7.92 13.66
CA GLU A 100 8.67 9.18 13.32
C GLU A 100 7.62 10.20 12.84
N PRO A 101 6.91 10.88 13.76
CA PRO A 101 5.72 11.69 13.42
C PRO A 101 6.04 12.94 12.58
N VAL A 102 7.27 13.45 12.64
CA VAL A 102 7.69 14.65 11.90
C VAL A 102 8.10 14.29 10.47
N ARG A 103 9.16 13.49 10.32
CA ARG A 103 9.84 13.22 9.04
C ARG A 103 9.58 11.82 8.46
N GLY A 104 8.78 11.00 9.13
CA GLY A 104 8.52 9.63 8.71
C GLY A 104 7.65 9.54 7.46
N LEU A 105 7.69 8.37 6.84
CA LEU A 105 6.90 8.00 5.68
C LEU A 105 5.61 7.33 6.15
N TRP A 106 4.50 7.62 5.48
CA TRP A 106 3.24 6.93 5.75
C TRP A 106 3.35 5.46 5.35
N CYS A 107 3.28 4.58 6.35
CA CYS A 107 3.44 3.15 6.14
C CYS A 107 2.25 2.39 6.71
N ARG A 108 1.92 1.29 6.04
CA ARG A 108 0.86 0.39 6.48
C ARG A 108 1.25 -0.35 7.76
N VAL A 109 0.37 -0.35 8.76
CA VAL A 109 0.61 -0.98 10.06
C VAL A 109 -0.62 -1.71 10.58
N CYS A 110 -0.44 -2.64 11.51
CA CYS A 110 -1.55 -3.26 12.22
C CYS A 110 -2.17 -2.31 13.25
N GLU A 111 -3.39 -2.62 13.69
CA GLU A 111 -4.12 -1.85 14.70
C GLU A 111 -3.33 -1.68 16.00
N THR A 112 -2.72 -2.75 16.49
CA THR A 112 -1.92 -2.72 17.72
C THR A 112 -0.77 -1.73 17.61
N CYS A 113 -0.08 -1.69 16.47
CA CYS A 113 1.03 -0.76 16.23
C CYS A 113 0.53 0.68 16.14
N TYR A 114 -0.62 0.88 15.49
CA TYR A 114 -1.25 2.20 15.37
C TYR A 114 -1.68 2.77 16.72
N LYS A 115 -2.31 1.96 17.58
CA LYS A 115 -2.81 2.38 18.90
C LYS A 115 -1.73 2.49 19.98
N SER A 116 -0.63 1.75 19.85
CA SER A 116 0.49 1.77 20.81
C SER A 116 1.54 2.85 20.52
N ARG A 117 1.35 3.69 19.51
CA ARG A 117 2.27 4.80 19.24
C ARG A 117 2.18 5.86 20.35
N GLU A 118 3.28 6.55 20.56
CA GLU A 118 3.29 7.79 21.35
C GLU A 118 2.31 8.81 20.75
N GLY A 119 1.60 9.53 21.60
CA GLY A 119 0.62 10.52 21.16
C GLY A 119 -0.75 9.97 20.76
N TYR A 120 -0.98 8.64 20.78
CA TYR A 120 -2.29 8.10 20.39
C TYR A 120 -3.43 8.51 21.35
N ASN A 121 -3.14 8.56 22.65
CA ASN A 121 -4.11 8.97 23.69
C ASN A 121 -3.94 10.43 24.12
N ASP A 122 -3.17 11.23 23.37
CA ASP A 122 -2.96 12.63 23.70
C ASP A 122 -4.24 13.40 23.34
N HIS A 123 -5.14 13.50 24.32
CA HIS A 123 -6.35 14.32 24.24
C HIS A 123 -6.12 15.77 24.65
N ASN A 124 -4.87 16.13 24.98
CA ASN A 124 -4.48 17.51 25.18
C ASN A 124 -4.52 18.21 23.83
N GLY A 125 -5.70 18.70 23.48
CA GLY A 125 -5.86 19.72 22.47
C GLY A 125 -4.85 20.83 22.75
N ILE A 126 -4.19 21.29 21.70
CA ILE A 126 -3.25 22.41 21.75
C ILE A 126 -3.98 23.56 22.46
N VAL A 127 -3.50 23.92 23.66
CA VAL A 127 -3.98 25.08 24.42
C VAL A 127 -3.26 26.32 23.91
#